data_AF-A0A251JEV4-F1
#
_entry.id   AF-A0A251JEV4-F1
#
_cell.length_a   1.000
_cell.length_b   1.000
_cell.length_c   1.000
_cell.angle_alpha   90.00
_cell.angle_beta   90.00
_cell.angle_gamma   90.00
#
_symmetry.space_group_name_H-M   'P 1'
#
loop_
_entity.id
_entity.type
_entity.pdbx_description
1 polymer ?
#
loop_
_entity_poly.entity_id
_entity_poly.type
_entity_poly.pdbx_seq_one_letter_code
_entity_poly.pdbx_strand_id
1 'polypeptide(L)'
;MHLRNLLLKSTLLKASKSSVLGNHDYRGNAEAQLSRHLRNIDSRWLCLRSFIVDADLGEIFFVDTTPFVNAYFSNEEGHTYDWRGIPSRKAYIANLIKDLELALRDSYAKWKIVIGHHAIRSIGHHGDTQELVDKLLPVLRANNVDFYMNGHDHCLEHISDTNSPIQFLTSGAGSKAWRGDLKELNREGLEFFYDGQGFMSVQLTQTEAEIAFYDVFGNILHKWTTTKLLYQSL
;
A
#
# COMPACT_ATOMS: atom_id res chain seq x y z
N MET A 1 -16.28 -5.93 0.28
CA MET A 1 -14.96 -6.60 0.42
C MET A 1 -14.05 -6.00 -0.64
N HIS A 2 -13.16 -5.07 -0.27
CA HIS A 2 -12.23 -4.41 -1.21
C HIS A 2 -10.95 -5.24 -1.25
N LEU A 3 -10.89 -6.25 -2.13
CA LEU A 3 -9.72 -7.11 -2.27
C LEU A 3 -8.55 -6.33 -2.89
N ARG A 4 -7.45 -6.23 -2.15
CA ARG A 4 -6.18 -5.66 -2.60
C ARG A 4 -5.21 -6.80 -2.81
N ASN A 5 -4.97 -7.14 -4.07
CA ASN A 5 -4.02 -8.17 -4.44
C ASN A 5 -2.86 -7.48 -5.15
N LEU A 6 -1.67 -7.51 -4.55
CA LEU A 6 -0.45 -7.35 -5.34
C LEU A 6 -0.24 -8.68 -6.08
N LEU A 7 -0.30 -8.64 -7.40
CA LEU A 7 -0.08 -9.80 -8.27
C LEU A 7 1.30 -9.67 -8.90
N LEU A 8 2.29 -10.37 -8.35
CA LEU A 8 3.58 -10.56 -9.01
C LEU A 8 3.38 -11.52 -10.19
N LYS A 9 3.86 -11.15 -11.39
CA LYS A 9 3.71 -11.92 -12.64
C LYS A 9 4.33 -13.33 -12.51
N SER A 10 3.54 -14.27 -12.02
CA SER A 10 3.56 -15.68 -12.40
C SER A 10 2.11 -16.09 -12.59
N THR A 11 1.83 -17.04 -13.50
CA THR A 11 0.46 -17.49 -13.89
C THR A 11 -0.56 -17.33 -12.76
N LEU A 12 -1.54 -16.43 -12.94
CA LEU A 12 -2.44 -15.88 -11.91
C LEU A 12 -3.12 -16.90 -10.99
N LEU A 13 -3.24 -18.16 -11.44
CA LEU A 13 -3.84 -19.25 -10.68
C LEU A 13 -2.89 -19.85 -9.63
N LYS A 14 -1.57 -19.71 -9.79
CA LYS A 14 -0.52 -20.30 -8.93
C LYS A 14 0.21 -19.28 -8.06
N ALA A 15 0.04 -17.98 -8.31
CA ALA A 15 0.70 -16.94 -7.53
C ALA A 15 0.14 -16.84 -6.11
N SER A 16 1.02 -16.62 -5.13
CA SER A 16 0.63 -16.24 -3.77
C SER A 16 -0.11 -14.90 -3.78
N LYS A 17 -1.13 -14.78 -2.92
CA LYS A 17 -1.94 -13.57 -2.72
C LYS A 17 -1.60 -12.98 -1.36
N SER A 18 -0.69 -12.01 -1.36
CA SER A 18 -0.34 -11.26 -0.16
C SER A 18 -1.26 -10.05 0.00
N SER A 19 -1.83 -9.90 1.18
CA SER A 19 -2.79 -8.84 1.51
C SER A 19 -2.53 -8.27 2.89
N VAL A 20 -2.90 -7.00 3.09
CA VAL A 20 -2.92 -6.31 4.38
C VAL A 20 -4.32 -5.78 4.66
N LEU A 21 -4.70 -5.73 5.93
CA LEU A 21 -6.03 -5.31 6.36
C LEU A 21 -6.31 -3.83 6.07
N GLY A 22 -7.57 -3.54 5.81
CA GLY A 22 -8.13 -2.22 5.68
C GLY A 22 -9.19 -1.86 6.70
N ASN A 23 -9.61 -0.59 6.68
CA ASN A 23 -10.64 -0.08 7.57
C ASN A 23 -11.94 -0.93 7.53
N HIS A 24 -12.38 -1.35 6.35
CA HIS A 24 -13.56 -2.20 6.19
C HIS A 24 -13.38 -3.63 6.71
N ASP A 25 -12.15 -4.15 6.76
CA ASP A 25 -11.85 -5.47 7.33
C ASP A 25 -11.94 -5.41 8.86
N TYR A 26 -11.47 -4.30 9.44
CA TYR A 26 -11.67 -3.97 10.84
C TYR A 26 -13.12 -3.67 11.19
N ARG A 27 -13.95 -3.15 10.27
CA ARG A 27 -15.41 -3.03 10.52
C ARG A 27 -16.12 -4.38 10.59
N GLY A 28 -15.46 -5.45 10.14
CA GLY A 28 -15.94 -6.82 10.20
C GLY A 28 -15.24 -7.62 11.31
N ASN A 29 -14.77 -8.82 10.94
CA ASN A 29 -13.99 -9.70 11.82
C ASN A 29 -12.55 -9.77 11.29
N ALA A 30 -11.68 -8.90 11.82
CA ALA A 30 -10.30 -8.80 11.40
C ALA A 30 -9.52 -10.10 11.68
N GLU A 31 -9.74 -10.70 12.85
CA GLU A 31 -9.09 -11.95 13.26
C GLU A 31 -9.44 -13.13 12.34
N ALA A 32 -10.65 -13.15 11.75
CA ALA A 32 -11.01 -14.17 10.77
C ALA A 32 -10.17 -14.05 9.49
N GLN A 33 -9.84 -12.84 9.03
CA GLN A 33 -9.01 -12.64 7.84
C GLN A 33 -7.55 -13.02 8.07
N LEU A 34 -7.05 -12.82 9.30
CA LEU A 34 -5.69 -13.17 9.73
C LEU A 34 -5.54 -14.67 10.04
N SER A 35 -6.65 -15.39 10.19
CA SER A 35 -6.67 -16.77 10.65
C SER A 35 -5.92 -17.70 9.70
N ARG A 36 -5.11 -18.60 10.28
CA ARG A 36 -4.53 -19.74 9.56
C ARG A 36 -5.56 -20.64 8.89
N HIS A 37 -6.82 -20.59 9.33
CA HIS A 37 -7.88 -21.39 8.73
C HIS A 37 -8.11 -21.01 7.26
N LEU A 38 -8.06 -19.71 6.92
CA LEU A 38 -8.18 -19.28 5.52
C LEU A 38 -7.01 -19.77 4.67
N ARG A 39 -5.80 -19.83 5.23
CA ARG A 39 -4.63 -20.46 4.59
C ARG A 39 -4.79 -21.95 4.34
N ASN A 40 -5.54 -22.64 5.20
CA ASN A 40 -5.83 -24.07 4.99
C ASN A 40 -6.88 -24.28 3.89
N ILE A 41 -7.77 -23.32 3.67
CA ILE A 41 -8.75 -23.35 2.58
C ILE A 41 -8.10 -22.98 1.25
N ASP A 42 -7.32 -21.89 1.22
CA ASP A 42 -6.55 -21.44 0.07
C ASP A 42 -5.12 -21.13 0.51
N SER A 43 -4.17 -22.01 0.17
CA SER A 43 -2.76 -21.86 0.55
C SER A 43 -2.09 -20.63 -0.06
N ARG A 44 -2.72 -20.00 -1.06
CA ARG A 44 -2.23 -18.74 -1.64
C ARG A 44 -2.58 -17.55 -0.77
N TRP A 45 -3.56 -17.64 0.13
CA TRP A 45 -4.01 -16.52 0.96
C TRP A 45 -2.98 -16.20 2.04
N LEU A 46 -2.27 -15.09 1.93
CA LEU A 46 -1.40 -14.57 2.99
C LEU A 46 -1.91 -13.21 3.43
N CYS A 47 -2.63 -13.17 4.55
CA CYS A 47 -3.05 -11.94 5.20
C CYS A 47 -2.51 -11.93 6.62
N LEU A 48 -1.62 -10.98 6.91
CA LEU A 48 -1.13 -10.67 8.25
C LEU A 48 -1.24 -9.15 8.45
N ARG A 49 -1.09 -8.67 9.68
CA ARG A 49 -1.16 -7.23 9.96
C ARG A 49 0.01 -6.50 9.33
N SER A 50 1.24 -6.90 9.65
CA SER A 50 2.44 -6.36 9.02
C SER A 50 3.46 -7.48 8.86
N PHE A 51 4.08 -7.54 7.68
CA PHE A 51 4.97 -8.63 7.29
C PHE A 51 5.77 -8.23 6.05
N ILE A 52 6.82 -8.98 5.77
CA ILE A 52 7.71 -8.73 4.64
C ILE A 52 7.61 -9.90 3.68
N VAL A 53 7.60 -9.59 2.38
CA VAL A 53 7.73 -10.56 1.31
C VAL A 53 9.02 -10.24 0.56
N ASP A 54 9.95 -11.18 0.59
CA ASP A 54 11.12 -11.18 -0.28
C ASP A 54 10.68 -11.57 -1.71
N ALA A 55 10.97 -10.71 -2.67
CA ALA A 55 10.64 -10.85 -4.08
C ALA A 55 11.90 -10.85 -4.97
N ASP A 56 13.04 -11.33 -4.45
CA ASP A 56 14.34 -11.48 -5.12
C ASP A 56 14.99 -10.15 -5.50
N LEU A 57 14.38 -9.42 -6.44
CA LEU A 57 14.84 -8.10 -6.89
C LEU A 57 14.38 -6.96 -5.97
N GLY A 58 13.50 -7.24 -5.02
CA GLY A 58 12.97 -6.25 -4.08
C GLY A 58 12.38 -6.88 -2.84
N GLU A 59 12.20 -6.07 -1.81
CA GLU A 59 11.47 -6.44 -0.60
C GLU A 59 10.20 -5.60 -0.48
N ILE A 60 9.11 -6.29 -0.14
CA ILE A 60 7.78 -5.69 -0.02
C ILE A 60 7.36 -5.73 1.44
N PHE A 61 7.25 -4.55 2.05
CA PHE A 61 6.90 -4.35 3.45
C PHE A 61 5.41 -4.00 3.54
N PHE A 62 4.60 -4.97 3.96
CA PHE A 62 3.18 -4.76 4.22
C PHE A 62 2.99 -4.13 5.60
N VAL A 63 2.23 -3.04 5.67
CA VAL A 63 2.05 -2.22 6.87
C VAL A 63 0.57 -2.05 7.20
N ASP A 64 0.22 -2.36 8.45
CA ASP A 64 -1.15 -2.16 8.95
C ASP A 64 -1.37 -0.68 9.27
N THR A 65 -1.86 0.05 8.28
CA THR A 65 -2.12 1.49 8.42
C THR A 65 -3.41 1.81 9.19
N THR A 66 -4.32 0.86 9.41
CA THR A 66 -5.64 1.15 9.99
C THR A 66 -5.56 1.72 11.41
N PRO A 67 -4.71 1.20 12.32
CA PRO A 67 -4.56 1.77 13.66
C PRO A 67 -4.01 3.20 13.69
N PHE A 68 -3.39 3.69 12.61
CA PHE A 68 -2.86 5.07 12.57
C PHE A 68 -3.97 6.12 12.55
N VAL A 69 -5.10 5.84 11.91
CA VAL A 69 -6.17 6.81 11.69
C VAL A 69 -6.92 7.11 13.00
N ASN A 70 -6.87 8.37 13.47
CA ASN A 70 -7.49 8.74 14.74
C ASN A 70 -9.01 8.65 14.72
N ALA A 71 -9.64 9.00 13.60
CA ALA A 71 -11.09 9.02 13.44
C ALA A 71 -11.74 7.65 13.72
N TYR A 72 -11.04 6.54 13.50
CA TYR A 72 -11.59 5.19 13.73
C TYR A 72 -11.69 4.81 15.21
N PHE A 73 -11.12 5.63 16.09
CA PHE A 73 -11.22 5.49 17.54
C PHE A 73 -12.16 6.53 18.16
N SER A 74 -12.74 7.42 17.34
CA SER A 74 -13.87 8.26 17.74
C SER A 74 -15.19 7.58 17.35
N ASN A 75 -16.27 7.90 18.06
CA ASN A 75 -17.61 7.41 17.72
C ASN A 75 -18.31 8.26 16.65
N GLU A 76 -17.60 9.21 16.03
CA GLU A 76 -18.19 10.24 15.18
C GLU A 76 -18.73 9.68 13.85
N GLU A 77 -18.13 8.62 13.33
CA GLU A 77 -18.55 7.96 12.08
C GLU A 77 -19.60 6.86 12.27
N GLY A 78 -19.97 6.53 13.52
CA GLY A 78 -20.97 5.48 13.81
C GLY A 78 -20.54 4.05 13.43
N HIS A 79 -19.25 3.82 13.18
CA HIS A 79 -18.70 2.51 12.84
C HIS A 79 -18.10 1.81 14.06
N THR A 80 -18.32 0.49 14.18
CA THR A 80 -17.61 -0.35 15.14
C THR A 80 -16.42 -0.99 14.45
N TYR A 81 -15.27 -1.00 15.12
CA TYR A 81 -14.03 -1.58 14.62
C TYR A 81 -13.54 -2.69 15.55
N ASP A 82 -13.04 -3.78 14.97
CA ASP A 82 -12.51 -4.96 15.62
C ASP A 82 -11.04 -4.78 16.00
N TRP A 83 -10.81 -4.22 17.19
CA TRP A 83 -9.48 -3.97 17.73
C TRP A 83 -8.88 -5.17 18.49
N ARG A 84 -9.46 -6.37 18.38
CA ARG A 84 -8.83 -7.58 18.93
C ARG A 84 -7.43 -7.72 18.33
N GLY A 85 -6.48 -8.20 19.15
CA GLY A 85 -5.06 -8.25 18.79
C GLY A 85 -4.31 -6.92 18.91
N ILE A 86 -5.00 -5.79 19.21
CA ILE A 86 -4.38 -4.47 19.42
C ILE A 86 -4.81 -3.91 20.79
N PRO A 87 -4.30 -4.47 21.90
CA PRO A 87 -4.72 -4.07 23.25
C PRO A 87 -4.27 -2.64 23.61
N SER A 88 -3.18 -2.15 23.00
CA SER A 88 -2.71 -0.78 23.15
C SER A 88 -2.35 -0.21 21.80
N ARG A 89 -3.21 0.67 21.28
CA ARG A 89 -3.00 1.37 20.00
C ARG A 89 -1.66 2.08 19.95
N LYS A 90 -1.30 2.80 21.03
CA LYS A 90 -0.04 3.56 21.11
C LYS A 90 1.16 2.63 21.03
N ALA A 91 1.19 1.54 21.81
CA ALA A 91 2.30 0.60 21.80
C ALA A 91 2.38 -0.14 20.45
N TYR A 92 1.23 -0.49 19.88
CA TYR A 92 1.17 -1.15 18.57
C TYR A 92 1.78 -0.30 17.46
N ILE A 93 1.37 0.97 17.33
CA ILE A 93 1.93 1.88 16.32
C ILE A 93 3.43 2.10 16.53
N ALA A 94 3.85 2.28 17.78
CA ALA A 94 5.27 2.49 18.10
C ALA A 94 6.12 1.28 17.72
N ASN A 95 5.67 0.07 18.05
CA ASN A 95 6.37 -1.16 17.69
C ASN A 95 6.37 -1.39 16.17
N LEU A 96 5.22 -1.18 15.49
CA LEU A 96 5.14 -1.31 14.03
C LEU A 96 6.13 -0.37 13.33
N ILE A 97 6.21 0.89 13.75
CA ILE A 97 7.17 1.87 13.19
C ILE A 97 8.60 1.40 13.43
N LYS A 98 8.91 0.98 14.65
CA LYS A 98 10.24 0.49 15.03
C LYS A 98 10.65 -0.74 14.20
N ASP A 99 9.77 -1.72 14.09
CA ASP A 99 10.04 -2.97 13.38
C ASP A 99 10.20 -2.72 11.88
N LEU A 100 9.37 -1.83 11.30
CA LEU A 100 9.51 -1.40 9.91
C LEU A 100 10.83 -0.66 9.68
N GLU A 101 11.20 0.28 10.56
CA GLU A 101 12.44 1.04 10.43
C GLU A 101 13.66 0.11 10.51
N LEU A 102 13.68 -0.84 11.45
CA LEU A 102 14.74 -1.84 11.56
C LEU A 102 14.84 -2.68 10.29
N ALA A 103 13.72 -3.21 9.80
CA ALA A 103 13.71 -4.03 8.60
C ALA A 103 14.14 -3.25 7.35
N LEU A 104 13.74 -1.98 7.21
CA LEU A 104 14.17 -1.13 6.11
C LEU A 104 15.66 -0.79 6.17
N ARG A 105 16.24 -0.60 7.36
CA ARG A 105 17.67 -0.36 7.55
C ARG A 105 18.51 -1.60 7.22
N ASP A 106 18.05 -2.76 7.64
CA ASP A 106 18.75 -4.03 7.43
C ASP A 106 18.56 -4.59 6.00
N SER A 107 17.60 -4.04 5.26
CA SER A 107 17.31 -4.42 3.87
C SER A 107 18.41 -3.96 2.90
N TYR A 108 19.03 -4.95 2.25
CA TYR A 108 19.93 -4.76 1.10
C TYR A 108 19.20 -4.84 -0.25
N ALA A 109 17.87 -4.99 -0.22
CA ALA A 109 17.09 -5.12 -1.44
C ALA A 109 17.23 -3.89 -2.34
N LYS A 110 17.32 -4.14 -3.65
CA LYS A 110 17.48 -3.08 -4.63
C LYS A 110 16.23 -2.19 -4.71
N TRP A 111 15.06 -2.81 -4.67
CA TRP A 111 13.78 -2.11 -4.62
C TRP A 111 13.12 -2.30 -3.27
N LYS A 112 12.79 -1.20 -2.57
CA LYS A 112 12.07 -1.22 -1.29
C LYS A 112 10.67 -0.69 -1.52
N ILE A 113 9.67 -1.56 -1.35
CA ILE A 113 8.27 -1.27 -1.64
C ILE A 113 7.48 -1.37 -0.34
N VAL A 114 6.81 -0.31 0.07
CA VAL A 114 5.92 -0.35 1.24
C VAL A 114 4.47 -0.36 0.79
N ILE A 115 3.66 -1.28 1.31
CA ILE A 115 2.25 -1.43 0.96
C ILE A 115 1.39 -1.21 2.20
N GLY A 116 0.49 -0.24 2.12
CA GLY A 116 -0.47 0.09 3.17
C GLY A 116 -1.92 0.13 2.67
N HIS A 117 -2.87 0.33 3.58
CA HIS A 117 -4.25 0.55 3.18
C HIS A 117 -4.49 2.01 2.78
N HIS A 118 -4.15 2.94 3.68
CA HIS A 118 -4.47 4.36 3.54
C HIS A 118 -3.41 5.10 2.73
N ALA A 119 -3.79 6.22 2.12
CA ALA A 119 -2.88 7.05 1.35
C ALA A 119 -1.98 7.92 2.26
N ILE A 120 -0.68 7.99 1.97
CA ILE A 120 0.17 9.07 2.47
C ILE A 120 -0.09 10.34 1.65
N ARG A 121 -0.23 10.19 0.33
CA ARG A 121 -0.61 11.23 -0.61
C ARG A 121 -1.78 10.77 -1.47
N SER A 122 -2.84 11.57 -1.56
CA SER A 122 -3.93 11.34 -2.52
C SER A 122 -4.72 12.61 -2.82
N ILE A 123 -5.24 12.70 -4.05
CA ILE A 123 -6.22 13.74 -4.44
C ILE A 123 -7.65 13.21 -4.51
N GLY A 124 -7.86 11.93 -4.16
CA GLY A 124 -9.15 11.29 -4.05
C GLY A 124 -9.99 11.82 -2.89
N HIS A 125 -11.18 11.25 -2.73
CA HIS A 125 -12.17 11.67 -1.74
C HIS A 125 -11.65 11.66 -0.29
N HIS A 126 -10.83 10.68 0.12
CA HIS A 126 -10.28 10.68 1.47
C HIS A 126 -9.09 11.63 1.57
N GLY A 127 -8.20 11.60 0.59
CA GLY A 127 -6.99 12.43 0.52
C GLY A 127 -5.89 11.93 1.47
N ASP A 128 -4.91 12.79 1.75
CA ASP A 128 -3.78 12.48 2.63
C ASP A 128 -4.24 12.05 4.03
N THR A 129 -3.68 10.94 4.53
CA THR A 129 -3.82 10.53 5.93
C THR A 129 -2.71 11.19 6.75
N GLN A 130 -3.04 12.28 7.45
CA GLN A 130 -2.06 13.11 8.17
C GLN A 130 -1.23 12.30 9.19
N GLU A 131 -1.82 11.31 9.88
CA GLU A 131 -1.06 10.48 10.82
C GLU A 131 0.04 9.65 10.15
N LEU A 132 -0.14 9.26 8.88
CA LEU A 132 0.90 8.60 8.10
C LEU A 132 1.94 9.59 7.59
N VAL A 133 1.52 10.79 7.17
CA VAL A 133 2.43 11.89 6.80
C VAL A 133 3.37 12.22 7.97
N ASP A 134 2.83 12.28 9.19
CA ASP A 134 3.60 12.69 10.36
C ASP A 134 4.50 11.57 10.92
N LYS A 135 4.04 10.30 10.85
CA LYS A 135 4.70 9.19 11.57
C LYS A 135 5.39 8.17 10.68
N LEU A 136 4.83 7.90 9.50
CA LEU A 136 5.33 6.86 8.62
C LEU A 136 6.26 7.44 7.54
N LEU A 137 5.83 8.50 6.87
CA LEU A 137 6.60 9.12 5.77
C LEU A 137 8.04 9.50 6.15
N PRO A 138 8.34 10.05 7.35
CA PRO A 138 9.72 10.33 7.74
C PRO A 138 10.60 9.08 7.76
N VAL A 139 10.05 7.94 8.18
CA VAL A 139 10.76 6.65 8.20
C VAL A 139 11.00 6.16 6.78
N LEU A 140 10.01 6.29 5.88
CA LEU A 140 10.16 5.88 4.48
C LEU A 140 11.24 6.70 3.77
N ARG A 141 11.23 8.04 3.96
CA ARG A 141 12.22 8.96 3.40
C ARG A 141 13.62 8.68 3.92
N ALA A 142 13.77 8.50 5.24
CA ALA A 142 15.07 8.24 5.87
C ALA A 142 15.72 6.93 5.41
N ASN A 143 14.92 5.97 4.91
CA ASN A 143 15.38 4.65 4.50
C ASN A 143 15.33 4.42 2.98
N ASN A 144 15.19 5.48 2.18
CA ASN A 144 15.21 5.44 0.71
C ASN A 144 14.21 4.41 0.12
N VAL A 145 13.00 4.37 0.68
CA VAL A 145 11.90 3.61 0.07
C VAL A 145 11.67 4.12 -1.35
N ASP A 146 11.35 3.22 -2.28
CA ASP A 146 11.12 3.59 -3.68
C ASP A 146 9.65 3.93 -3.90
N PHE A 147 8.79 3.01 -3.47
CA PHE A 147 7.37 3.06 -3.75
C PHE A 147 6.58 2.87 -2.46
N TYR A 148 5.65 3.78 -2.20
CA TYR A 148 4.57 3.54 -1.27
C TYR A 148 3.29 3.27 -2.07
N MET A 149 2.70 2.09 -1.89
CA MET A 149 1.51 1.67 -2.60
C MET A 149 0.33 1.54 -1.64
N ASN A 150 -0.82 2.04 -2.06
CA ASN A 150 -2.05 1.97 -1.28
C ASN A 150 -3.28 1.73 -2.15
N GLY A 151 -4.43 1.79 -1.51
CA GLY A 151 -5.74 1.93 -2.14
C GLY A 151 -6.51 2.95 -1.32
N HIS A 152 -7.69 2.58 -0.83
CA HIS A 152 -8.56 3.33 0.10
C HIS A 152 -9.30 4.40 -0.65
N ASP A 153 -8.53 5.26 -1.33
CA ASP A 153 -9.08 6.06 -2.38
C ASP A 153 -9.50 5.18 -3.57
N HIS A 154 -10.79 5.22 -3.92
CA HIS A 154 -11.37 4.38 -4.97
C HIS A 154 -11.11 4.97 -6.37
N CYS A 155 -9.83 5.12 -6.68
CA CYS A 155 -9.25 5.66 -7.91
C CYS A 155 -7.90 4.97 -8.18
N LEU A 156 -7.25 5.38 -9.26
CA LEU A 156 -5.85 5.09 -9.58
C LEU A 156 -5.06 6.39 -9.61
N GLU A 157 -3.89 6.42 -8.97
CA GLU A 157 -3.08 7.63 -8.86
C GLU A 157 -1.58 7.34 -8.92
N HIS A 158 -0.84 8.27 -9.50
CA HIS A 158 0.61 8.37 -9.42
C HIS A 158 0.98 9.77 -8.97
N ILE A 159 1.61 9.89 -7.80
CA ILE A 159 2.05 11.15 -7.22
C ILE A 159 3.53 11.04 -6.83
N SER A 160 4.37 11.89 -7.41
CA SER A 160 5.77 12.05 -7.05
C SER A 160 5.89 12.82 -5.73
N ASP A 161 6.72 12.36 -4.80
CA ASP A 161 7.10 13.18 -3.65
C ASP A 161 7.97 14.37 -4.10
N THR A 162 7.74 15.54 -3.51
CA THR A 162 8.49 16.76 -3.87
C THR A 162 9.78 16.91 -3.06
N ASN A 163 9.91 16.14 -1.98
CA ASN A 163 11.04 16.22 -1.05
C ASN A 163 11.92 14.95 -1.06
N SER A 164 11.56 13.94 -1.83
CA SER A 164 12.33 12.69 -1.94
C SER A 164 12.02 11.97 -3.26
N PRO A 165 12.79 10.93 -3.65
CA PRO A 165 12.49 10.13 -4.83
C PRO A 165 11.28 9.20 -4.70
N ILE A 166 10.63 9.12 -3.54
CA ILE A 166 9.50 8.21 -3.30
C ILE A 166 8.37 8.50 -4.29
N GLN A 167 7.80 7.45 -4.86
CA GLN A 167 6.54 7.53 -5.61
C GLN A 167 5.38 6.98 -4.76
N PHE A 168 4.29 7.74 -4.71
CA PHE A 168 3.03 7.32 -4.12
C PHE A 168 2.11 6.78 -5.21
N LEU A 169 1.67 5.54 -5.06
CA LEU A 169 0.94 4.80 -6.08
C LEU A 169 -0.38 4.27 -5.50
N THR A 170 -1.50 4.83 -5.91
CA THR A 170 -2.83 4.38 -5.47
C THR A 170 -3.41 3.39 -6.48
N SER A 171 -3.79 2.21 -6.01
CA SER A 171 -4.56 1.22 -6.75
C SER A 171 -5.76 0.74 -5.92
N GLY A 172 -6.75 1.62 -5.75
CA GLY A 172 -7.95 1.35 -4.95
C GLY A 172 -9.23 1.11 -5.74
N ALA A 173 -9.18 1.23 -7.08
CA ALA A 173 -10.34 1.13 -7.96
C ALA A 173 -10.71 -0.29 -8.44
N GLY A 174 -10.34 -1.33 -7.70
CA GLY A 174 -10.60 -2.73 -8.09
C GLY A 174 -12.06 -3.18 -8.00
N SER A 175 -12.94 -2.37 -7.38
CA SER A 175 -14.37 -2.68 -7.26
C SER A 175 -15.23 -1.41 -7.29
N LYS A 176 -15.28 -0.61 -6.22
CA LYS A 176 -15.88 0.72 -6.29
C LYS A 176 -14.90 1.67 -6.97
N ALA A 177 -15.43 2.64 -7.72
CA ALA A 177 -14.68 3.78 -8.25
C ALA A 177 -15.53 5.03 -8.06
N TRP A 178 -14.92 6.15 -7.69
CA TRP A 178 -15.70 7.30 -7.20
C TRP A 178 -16.28 8.23 -8.27
N ARG A 179 -15.87 8.14 -9.54
CA ARG A 179 -16.43 8.92 -10.67
C ARG A 179 -16.73 10.39 -10.32
N GLY A 180 -15.71 11.24 -10.32
CA GLY A 180 -15.82 12.70 -10.15
C GLY A 180 -15.75 13.21 -8.71
N ASP A 181 -15.46 12.35 -7.73
CA ASP A 181 -15.28 12.72 -6.31
C ASP A 181 -13.81 13.06 -6.03
N LEU A 182 -13.46 14.32 -6.27
CA LEU A 182 -12.11 14.86 -6.06
C LEU A 182 -12.10 15.77 -4.85
N LYS A 183 -11.15 15.55 -3.95
CA LYS A 183 -10.85 16.50 -2.89
C LYS A 183 -9.81 17.48 -3.45
N GLU A 184 -10.28 18.55 -4.06
CA GLU A 184 -9.39 19.63 -4.47
C GLU A 184 -8.70 20.19 -3.24
N LEU A 185 -7.36 20.17 -3.20
CA LEU A 185 -6.54 21.10 -2.40
C LEU A 185 -5.03 21.01 -2.70
N ASN A 186 -4.49 19.91 -3.23
CA ASN A 186 -3.07 19.87 -3.62
C ASN A 186 -2.77 18.88 -4.77
N ARG A 187 -2.47 19.41 -5.97
CA ARG A 187 -2.08 18.62 -7.15
C ARG A 187 -0.56 18.58 -7.38
N GLU A 188 0.22 19.04 -6.41
CA GLU A 188 1.68 19.04 -6.50
C GLU A 188 2.22 17.61 -6.57
N GLY A 189 3.10 17.36 -7.55
CA GLY A 189 3.64 16.03 -7.85
C GLY A 189 2.65 15.07 -8.52
N LEU A 190 1.41 15.49 -8.83
CA LEU A 190 0.43 14.63 -9.49
C LEU A 190 0.83 14.36 -10.95
N GLU A 191 1.16 13.11 -11.25
CA GLU A 191 1.53 12.66 -12.60
C GLU A 191 0.37 11.97 -13.32
N PHE A 192 -0.50 11.28 -12.59
CA PHE A 192 -1.64 10.56 -13.14
C PHE A 192 -2.79 10.43 -12.13
N PHE A 193 -4.02 10.55 -12.63
CA PHE A 193 -5.25 10.30 -11.89
C PHE A 193 -6.31 9.66 -12.80
N TYR A 194 -7.02 8.67 -12.28
CA TYR A 194 -8.16 8.05 -12.95
C TYR A 194 -9.21 7.58 -11.93
N ASP A 195 -10.46 8.01 -12.11
CA ASP A 195 -11.60 7.76 -11.21
C ASP A 195 -12.52 6.62 -11.69
N GLY A 196 -12.10 5.89 -12.72
CA GLY A 196 -12.73 4.66 -13.19
C GLY A 196 -12.13 3.41 -12.55
N GLN A 197 -12.74 2.26 -12.82
CA GLN A 197 -12.28 0.97 -12.30
C GLN A 197 -11.02 0.50 -13.02
N GLY A 198 -10.13 -0.16 -12.30
CA GLY A 198 -8.87 -0.62 -12.86
C GLY A 198 -7.91 -1.18 -11.81
N PHE A 199 -6.68 -1.43 -12.24
CA PHE A 199 -5.63 -1.98 -11.39
C PHE A 199 -4.24 -1.54 -11.88
N MET A 200 -3.22 -1.81 -11.06
CA MET A 200 -1.83 -1.52 -11.37
C MET A 200 -1.02 -2.81 -11.47
N SER A 201 -0.01 -2.83 -12.34
CA SER A 201 1.04 -3.85 -12.36
C SER A 201 2.41 -3.23 -12.13
N VAL A 202 3.29 -3.97 -11.47
CA VAL A 202 4.68 -3.58 -11.24
C VAL A 202 5.57 -4.68 -11.79
N GLN A 203 6.55 -4.30 -12.60
CA GLN A 203 7.54 -5.20 -13.15
C GLN A 203 8.93 -4.69 -12.79
N LEU A 204 9.67 -5.50 -12.03
CA LEU A 204 11.03 -5.19 -11.62
C LEU A 204 12.03 -5.98 -12.46
N THR A 205 13.10 -5.32 -12.85
CA THR A 205 14.32 -5.92 -13.37
C THR A 205 15.49 -5.53 -12.47
N GLN A 206 16.68 -6.05 -12.78
CA GLN A 206 17.87 -5.67 -12.05
C GLN A 206 18.15 -4.16 -12.13
N THR A 207 17.66 -3.43 -13.12
CA THR A 207 17.97 -2.00 -13.31
C THR A 207 16.76 -1.11 -13.46
N GLU A 208 15.56 -1.67 -13.65
CA GLU A 208 14.36 -0.91 -13.98
C GLU A 208 13.17 -1.37 -13.14
N ALA A 209 12.29 -0.42 -12.83
CA ALA A 209 10.95 -0.68 -12.35
C ALA A 209 9.95 -0.03 -13.32
N GLU A 210 9.11 -0.84 -13.96
CA GLU A 210 7.98 -0.37 -14.76
C GLU A 210 6.69 -0.51 -13.95
N ILE A 211 5.95 0.59 -13.87
CA ILE A 211 4.61 0.66 -13.29
C ILE A 211 3.62 1.00 -14.39
N ALA A 212 2.59 0.18 -14.54
CA ALA A 212 1.53 0.38 -15.51
C ALA A 212 0.16 0.31 -14.85
N PHE A 213 -0.70 1.26 -15.19
CA PHE A 213 -2.08 1.36 -14.73
C PHE A 213 -3.01 0.96 -15.88
N TYR A 214 -4.00 0.14 -15.55
CA TYR A 214 -4.93 -0.45 -16.51
C TYR A 214 -6.37 -0.11 -16.15
N ASP A 215 -7.21 0.09 -17.16
CA ASP A 215 -8.66 0.01 -17.00
C ASP A 215 -9.14 -1.45 -16.91
N VAL A 216 -10.45 -1.64 -16.72
CA VAL A 216 -11.09 -2.97 -16.66
C VAL A 216 -11.02 -3.76 -17.97
N PHE A 217 -10.74 -3.12 -19.10
CA PHE A 217 -10.60 -3.77 -20.40
C PHE A 217 -9.15 -4.19 -20.68
N GLY A 218 -8.22 -3.83 -19.78
CA GLY A 218 -6.79 -4.10 -19.94
C GLY A 218 -6.07 -3.07 -20.82
N ASN A 219 -6.70 -1.94 -21.12
CA ASN A 219 -6.01 -0.84 -21.79
C ASN A 219 -5.07 -0.15 -20.79
N ILE A 220 -3.87 0.17 -21.23
CA ILE A 220 -2.92 0.95 -20.43
C ILE A 220 -3.39 2.41 -20.41
N LEU A 221 -3.69 2.90 -19.22
CA LEU A 221 -4.08 4.29 -18.98
C LEU A 221 -2.87 5.19 -18.72
N HIS A 222 -1.88 4.63 -18.02
CA HIS A 222 -0.63 5.31 -17.68
C HIS A 222 0.49 4.30 -17.51
N LYS A 223 1.70 4.69 -17.90
CA LYS A 223 2.91 3.89 -17.73
C LYS A 223 4.06 4.79 -17.33
N TRP A 224 4.81 4.37 -16.33
CA TRP A 224 5.98 5.08 -15.85
C TRP A 224 7.10 4.09 -15.55
N THR A 225 8.33 4.46 -15.90
CA THR A 225 9.51 3.63 -15.70
C THR A 225 10.59 4.43 -15.00
N THR A 226 11.25 3.83 -14.02
CA THR A 226 12.43 4.39 -13.35
C THR A 226 13.59 3.41 -13.39
N THR A 227 14.81 3.95 -13.32
CA THR A 227 16.05 3.18 -13.37
C THR A 227 16.85 3.35 -12.09
N LYS A 228 17.46 2.26 -11.62
CA LYS A 228 18.54 2.29 -10.63
C LYS A 228 19.78 1.71 -11.28
N LEU A 229 20.75 2.57 -11.57
CA LEU A 229 22.05 2.15 -12.09
C LEU A 229 22.72 1.18 -11.11
N LEU A 230 23.45 0.20 -11.64
CA LEU A 230 24.34 -0.64 -10.83
C LEU A 230 25.50 0.24 -10.39
N TYR A 231 25.49 0.70 -9.13
CA TYR A 231 26.75 1.09 -8.52
C TYR A 231 27.55 -0.19 -8.31
N GLN A 232 28.60 -0.39 -9.11
CA GLN A 232 29.66 -1.32 -8.74
C GLN A 232 30.26 -0.76 -7.45
N SER A 233 30.08 -1.49 -6.35
CA SER A 233 30.92 -1.28 -5.17
C SER A 233 32.36 -1.48 -5.62
N LEU A 234 33.14 -0.39 -5.61
CA LEU A 234 34.60 -0.44 -5.68
C LEU A 234 35.16 -1.13 -4.44
#